data_AF-A0A7L2FFL4-F1
#
_entry.id   AF-A0A7L2FFL4-F1
#
_cell.length_a   1.000
_cell.length_b   1.000
_cell.length_c   1.000
_cell.angle_alpha   90.00
_cell.angle_beta   90.00
_cell.angle_gamma   90.00
#
_symmetry.space_group_name_H-M   'P 1'
#
loop_
_entity.id
_entity.type
_entity.pdbx_description
1 polymer ?
#
loop_
_entity_poly.entity_id
_entity_poly.type
_entity_poly.pdbx_seq_one_letter_code
_entity_poly.pdbx_strand_id
1 'polypeptide(L)'
;QVPVGTDIRGMNILGLVLFALVLGVALKKLGPEGEDLIRFFNSFNEATMVLVTWIMWYVPIGIMFLVGSKIVEMEDIVLLVTSLGKYIFASILGHVIHGGIILPLIYFAATRQNPYRFLLGLITPLATAFATCSSTLVLRFISPCSVSSSATLPSMIKCIEENNGVDKRIS
;
A
#
# COMPACT_ATOMS: atom_id res chain seq x y z
N GLN A 1 -5.29 36.81 -23.18
CA GLN A 1 -4.64 36.83 -21.86
C GLN A 1 -3.59 35.73 -21.87
N VAL A 2 -2.30 36.09 -21.79
CA VAL A 2 -1.20 35.12 -21.89
C VAL A 2 -1.00 34.49 -20.50
N PRO A 3 -0.96 33.16 -20.35
CA PRO A 3 -0.74 32.54 -19.05
C PRO A 3 0.70 32.81 -18.61
N VAL A 4 0.85 33.51 -17.48
CA VAL A 4 2.14 33.70 -16.81
C VAL A 4 2.32 32.56 -15.81
N GLY A 5 3.38 31.78 -15.96
CA GLY A 5 3.71 30.72 -15.01
C GLY A 5 4.09 31.31 -13.67
N THR A 6 3.29 31.05 -12.64
CA THR A 6 3.62 31.39 -11.25
C THR A 6 4.15 30.16 -10.55
N ASP A 7 5.39 30.20 -10.05
CA ASP A 7 5.90 29.16 -9.15
C ASP A 7 5.17 29.25 -7.80
N ILE A 8 4.18 28.38 -7.65
CA ILE A 8 3.48 28.14 -6.39
C ILE A 8 4.46 27.55 -5.37
N ARG A 9 4.58 28.20 -4.21
CA ARG A 9 5.43 27.74 -3.10
C ARG A 9 4.88 26.42 -2.56
N GLY A 10 5.48 25.31 -2.98
CA GLY A 10 5.16 23.96 -2.55
C GLY A 10 6.22 22.98 -3.03
N MET A 11 6.29 21.80 -2.40
CA MET A 11 7.21 20.75 -2.84
C MET A 11 6.60 19.99 -4.02
N ASN A 12 7.28 19.94 -5.17
CA ASN A 12 6.80 19.20 -6.33
C ASN A 12 7.12 17.69 -6.18
N ILE A 13 6.26 16.98 -5.46
CA ILE A 13 6.41 15.54 -5.21
C ILE A 13 6.35 14.74 -6.52
N LEU A 14 5.44 15.10 -7.44
CA LEU A 14 5.29 14.40 -8.71
C LEU A 14 6.55 14.51 -9.57
N GLY A 15 7.16 15.70 -9.63
CA GLY A 15 8.43 15.93 -10.31
C GLY A 15 9.58 15.14 -9.70
N LEU A 16 9.63 15.06 -8.36
CA LEU A 16 10.65 14.26 -7.67
C LEU A 16 10.50 12.75 -7.95
N VAL A 17 9.28 12.23 -7.94
CA VAL A 17 8.99 10.82 -8.27
C VAL A 17 9.38 10.49 -9.71
N LEU A 18 9.02 11.34 -10.66
CA LEU A 18 9.38 11.16 -12.07
C LEU A 18 10.91 11.20 -12.28
N PHE A 19 11.58 12.16 -11.65
CA PHE A 19 13.04 12.25 -11.70
C PHE A 19 13.70 10.98 -11.12
N ALA A 20 13.26 10.53 -9.95
CA ALA A 20 13.79 9.32 -9.32
C ALA A 20 13.57 8.06 -10.19
N LEU A 21 12.42 7.95 -10.87
CA LEU A 21 12.13 6.84 -11.77
C LEU A 21 13.09 6.83 -12.98
N VAL A 22 13.27 7.99 -13.63
CA VAL A 22 14.19 8.12 -14.78
C VAL A 22 15.63 7.86 -14.36
N LEU A 23 16.05 8.39 -13.20
CA LEU A 23 17.38 8.14 -12.63
C LEU A 23 17.59 6.65 -12.35
N GLY A 24 16.61 5.96 -11.74
CA GLY A 24 16.69 4.53 -11.49
C GLY A 24 16.86 3.70 -12.76
N VAL A 25 16.12 4.05 -13.82
CA VAL A 25 16.27 3.40 -15.15
C VAL A 25 17.64 3.69 -15.76
N ALA A 26 18.13 4.93 -15.66
CA ALA A 26 19.44 5.30 -16.17
C ALA A 26 20.56 4.52 -15.47
N LEU A 27 20.57 4.45 -14.13
CA LEU A 27 21.56 3.70 -13.36
C LEU A 27 21.56 2.21 -13.70
N LYS A 28 20.38 1.62 -13.94
CA LYS A 28 20.28 0.23 -14.39
C LYS A 28 20.91 0.01 -15.77
N LYS A 29 20.85 1.00 -16.67
CA LYS A 29 21.47 0.92 -18.00
C LYS A 29 23.00 1.04 -17.99
N LEU A 30 23.59 1.66 -16.96
CA LEU A 30 25.05 1.76 -16.80
C LEU A 30 25.70 0.40 -16.47
N GLY A 31 24.92 -0.61 -16.08
CA GLY A 31 25.42 -1.96 -15.81
C GLY A 31 26.34 -1.97 -14.58
N PRO A 32 27.57 -2.51 -14.67
CA PRO A 32 28.45 -2.68 -13.51
C PRO A 32 28.82 -1.35 -12.84
N GLU A 33 28.97 -0.27 -13.61
CA GLU A 33 29.30 1.06 -13.06
C GLU A 33 28.14 1.68 -12.27
N GLY A 34 26.90 1.31 -12.58
CA GLY A 34 25.71 1.78 -11.87
C GLY A 34 25.43 1.01 -10.56
N GLU A 35 26.08 -0.14 -10.36
CA GLU A 35 25.75 -1.05 -9.26
C GLU A 35 26.11 -0.45 -7.89
N ASP A 36 27.23 0.27 -7.79
CA ASP A 36 27.64 0.95 -6.56
C ASP A 36 26.63 2.00 -6.12
N LEU A 37 26.09 2.77 -7.07
CA LEU A 37 25.09 3.80 -6.77
C LEU A 37 23.75 3.18 -6.38
N ILE A 38 23.35 2.09 -7.04
CA ILE A 38 22.14 1.34 -6.67
C ILE A 38 22.29 0.78 -5.24
N ARG A 39 23.45 0.21 -4.90
CA ARG A 39 23.75 -0.29 -3.54
C ARG A 39 23.69 0.83 -2.51
N PHE A 40 24.26 2.00 -2.82
CA PHE A 40 24.17 3.19 -1.98
C PHE A 40 22.72 3.60 -1.71
N PHE A 41 21.89 3.74 -2.75
CA PHE A 41 20.48 4.10 -2.59
C PHE A 41 19.69 3.04 -1.83
N ASN A 42 20.04 1.77 -1.99
CA ASN A 42 19.42 0.69 -1.23
C ASN A 42 19.76 0.77 0.27
N SER A 43 21.03 0.97 0.61
CA SER A 43 21.45 1.19 2.00
C SER A 43 20.83 2.47 2.60
N PHE A 44 20.69 3.52 1.79
CA PHE A 44 20.01 4.74 2.20
C PHE A 44 18.52 4.53 2.47
N ASN A 45 17.83 3.74 1.65
CA ASN A 45 16.44 3.36 1.88
C ASN A 45 16.29 2.56 3.18
N GLU A 46 17.19 1.60 3.44
CA GLU A 46 17.19 0.83 4.69
C GLU A 46 17.37 1.74 5.91
N ALA A 47 18.32 2.68 5.86
CA ALA A 47 18.50 3.67 6.93
C ALA A 47 17.25 4.54 7.12
N THR A 48 16.58 4.92 6.03
CA THR A 48 15.33 5.68 6.07
C THR A 48 14.20 4.87 6.72
N MET A 49 14.11 3.56 6.46
CA MET A 49 13.13 2.69 7.10
C MET A 49 13.35 2.58 8.62
N VAL A 50 14.59 2.58 9.08
CA VAL A 50 14.91 2.65 10.52
C VAL A 50 14.42 3.96 11.13
N LEU A 51 14.66 5.10 10.45
CA LEU A 51 14.15 6.41 10.89
C LEU A 51 12.61 6.45 10.94
N VAL A 52 11.94 5.92 9.92
CA VAL A 52 10.48 5.81 9.89
C VAL A 52 9.97 4.98 11.06
N THR A 53 10.67 3.91 11.43
CA THR A 53 10.32 3.08 12.59
C THR A 53 10.40 3.88 13.88
N TRP A 54 11.45 4.69 14.08
CA TRP A 54 11.53 5.58 15.25
C TRP A 54 10.40 6.60 15.27
N ILE A 55 10.09 7.21 14.13
CA ILE A 55 8.98 8.17 14.05
C ILE A 55 7.64 7.49 14.39
N MET A 56 7.41 6.26 13.92
CA MET A 56 6.20 5.48 14.23
C MET A 56 6.02 5.22 15.73
N TRP A 57 7.10 5.13 16.53
CA TRP A 57 7.00 5.09 17.99
C TRP A 57 6.45 6.38 18.61
N TYR A 58 6.70 7.54 17.99
CA TYR A 58 6.19 8.84 18.44
C TYR A 58 4.80 9.17 17.87
N VAL A 59 4.41 8.56 16.74
CA VAL A 59 3.10 8.73 16.10
C VAL A 59 1.90 8.56 17.05
N PRO A 60 1.80 7.55 17.94
CA PRO A 60 0.63 7.41 18.82
C PRO A 60 0.41 8.64 19.71
N ILE A 61 1.50 9.24 20.20
CA ILE A 61 1.44 10.47 20.99
C ILE A 61 0.93 11.63 20.12
N GLY A 62 1.49 11.77 18.91
CA GLY A 62 1.07 12.81 17.95
C GLY A 62 -0.42 12.71 17.56
N ILE A 63 -0.91 11.50 17.30
CA ILE A 63 -2.31 11.26 16.95
C ILE A 63 -3.24 11.58 18.13
N MET A 64 -2.88 11.24 19.37
CA MET A 64 -3.69 11.57 20.56
C MET A 64 -3.91 13.09 20.68
N PHE A 65 -2.85 13.89 20.53
CA PHE A 65 -2.98 15.35 20.57
C PHE A 65 -3.73 15.91 19.36
N LEU A 66 -3.50 15.37 18.16
CA LEU A 66 -4.18 15.81 16.94
C LEU A 66 -5.69 15.55 17.01
N VAL A 67 -6.09 14.35 17.41
CA VAL A 67 -7.50 13.99 17.60
C VAL A 67 -8.13 14.82 18.73
N GLY A 68 -7.43 14.97 19.86
CA GLY A 68 -7.89 15.82 20.97
C GLY A 68 -8.14 17.26 20.53
N SER A 69 -7.21 17.87 19.78
CA SER A 69 -7.37 19.23 19.26
C SER A 69 -8.57 19.36 18.31
N LYS A 70 -8.82 18.34 17.48
CA LYS A 70 -9.95 18.34 16.54
C LYS A 70 -11.29 18.14 17.22
N ILE A 71 -11.33 17.44 18.35
CA ILE A 71 -12.56 17.30 19.16
C ILE A 71 -12.88 18.62 19.88
N VAL A 72 -11.87 19.32 20.41
CA VAL A 72 -12.06 20.62 21.09
C VAL A 72 -12.49 21.73 20.11
N GLU A 73 -12.02 21.68 18.87
CA GLU A 73 -12.36 22.67 17.82
C GLU A 73 -13.79 22.49 17.28
N MET A 74 -14.41 21.32 17.46
CA MET A 74 -15.70 20.98 16.86
C MET A 74 -16.81 20.94 17.93
N GLU A 75 -17.82 21.79 17.78
CA GLU A 75 -18.97 21.85 18.72
C GLU A 75 -19.88 20.61 18.62
N ASP A 76 -19.97 19.98 17.44
CA ASP A 76 -20.86 18.82 17.17
C ASP A 76 -20.10 17.53 16.85
N ILE A 77 -19.74 16.79 17.90
CA ILE A 77 -19.04 15.49 17.80
C ILE A 77 -19.85 14.45 16.99
N VAL A 78 -21.19 14.53 17.07
CA VAL A 78 -22.11 13.61 16.37
C VAL A 78 -22.01 13.76 14.85
N LEU A 79 -21.86 14.99 14.34
CA LEU A 79 -21.69 15.24 12.90
C LEU A 79 -20.34 14.73 12.39
N LEU A 80 -19.28 14.89 13.19
CA LEU A 80 -17.95 14.37 12.87
C LEU A 80 -17.98 12.84 12.77
N VAL A 81 -18.48 12.15 13.79
CA VAL A 81 -18.56 10.68 13.80
C VAL A 81 -19.44 10.16 12.67
N THR A 82 -20.55 10.83 12.38
CA THR A 82 -21.43 10.46 11.26
C THR A 82 -20.74 10.63 9.92
N SER A 83 -19.95 11.69 9.73
CA SER A 83 -19.22 11.95 8.50
C SER A 83 -18.08 10.95 8.29
N LEU A 84 -17.33 10.63 9.35
CA LEU A 84 -16.32 9.56 9.31
C LEU A 84 -16.96 8.20 9.05
N GLY A 85 -18.11 7.91 9.68
CA GLY A 85 -18.84 6.67 9.44
C GLY A 85 -19.26 6.49 7.98
N LYS A 86 -19.77 7.57 7.35
CA LYS A 86 -20.08 7.58 5.91
C LYS A 86 -18.84 7.36 5.04
N TYR A 87 -17.71 7.98 5.40
CA TYR A 87 -16.44 7.77 4.71
C TYR A 87 -15.95 6.32 4.80
N ILE A 88 -15.96 5.73 5.99
CA ILE A 88 -15.58 4.32 6.20
C ILE A 88 -16.50 3.39 5.40
N PHE A 89 -17.80 3.62 5.46
CA PHE A 89 -18.77 2.84 4.70
C PHE A 89 -18.54 2.94 3.19
N ALA A 90 -18.34 4.14 2.66
CA ALA A 90 -18.04 4.35 1.25
C ALA A 90 -16.73 3.68 0.83
N SER A 91 -15.69 3.71 1.68
CA SER A 91 -14.41 3.07 1.42
C SER A 91 -14.51 1.54 1.37
N ILE A 92 -15.24 0.93 2.32
CA ILE A 92 -15.50 -0.52 2.34
C ILE A 92 -16.30 -0.91 1.10
N LEU A 93 -17.35 -0.15 0.77
CA LEU A 93 -18.16 -0.41 -0.41
C LEU A 93 -17.33 -0.32 -1.69
N GLY A 94 -16.44 0.68 -1.79
CA GLY A 94 -15.49 0.82 -2.90
C GLY A 94 -14.56 -0.38 -3.03
N HIS A 95 -13.98 -0.87 -1.94
CA HIS A 95 -13.11 -2.05 -1.95
C HIS A 95 -13.88 -3.33 -2.32
N VAL A 96 -15.10 -3.50 -1.82
CA VAL A 96 -15.95 -4.67 -2.14
C VAL A 96 -16.36 -4.66 -3.62
N ILE A 97 -16.77 -3.50 -4.15
CA ILE A 97 -17.12 -3.37 -5.57
C ILE A 97 -15.88 -3.58 -6.44
N HIS A 98 -14.75 -2.98 -6.10
CA HIS A 98 -13.54 -3.11 -6.89
C HIS A 98 -12.98 -4.54 -6.86
N GLY A 99 -12.79 -5.11 -5.67
CA GLY A 99 -12.28 -6.46 -5.49
C GLY A 99 -13.25 -7.58 -5.90
N GLY A 100 -14.56 -7.36 -5.74
CA GLY A 100 -15.58 -8.37 -6.00
C GLY A 100 -16.23 -8.31 -7.38
N ILE A 101 -16.20 -7.15 -8.05
CA ILE A 101 -16.85 -6.97 -9.35
C ILE A 101 -15.83 -6.55 -10.41
N ILE A 102 -15.06 -5.49 -10.19
CA ILE A 102 -14.17 -4.94 -11.23
C ILE A 102 -13.03 -5.91 -11.56
N LEU A 103 -12.31 -6.44 -10.56
CA LEU A 103 -11.23 -7.40 -10.77
C LEU A 103 -11.74 -8.71 -11.43
N PRO A 104 -12.82 -9.35 -10.94
CA PRO A 104 -13.41 -10.53 -11.58
C PRO A 104 -13.90 -10.28 -13.01
N LEU A 105 -14.44 -9.09 -13.31
CA LEU A 105 -14.91 -8.72 -14.64
C LEU A 105 -13.74 -8.55 -15.62
N ILE A 106 -12.66 -7.91 -15.19
CA ILE A 106 -11.43 -7.80 -16.00
C ILE A 106 -10.84 -9.20 -16.25
N TYR A 107 -10.79 -10.06 -15.24
CA TYR A 107 -10.34 -11.44 -15.39
C TYR A 107 -11.21 -12.21 -16.39
N PHE A 108 -12.53 -12.14 -16.23
CA PHE A 108 -13.47 -12.80 -17.15
C PHE A 108 -13.34 -12.29 -18.58
N ALA A 109 -13.15 -10.98 -18.78
CA ALA A 109 -12.94 -10.40 -20.11
C ALA A 109 -11.64 -10.90 -20.78
N ALA A 110 -10.57 -11.09 -20.00
CA ALA A 110 -9.27 -11.50 -20.50
C ALA A 110 -9.15 -13.01 -20.73
N THR A 111 -9.58 -13.84 -19.77
CA THR A 111 -9.39 -15.30 -19.82
C THR A 111 -10.66 -16.08 -20.20
N ARG A 112 -11.84 -15.44 -20.24
CA ARG A 112 -13.17 -16.06 -20.45
C ARG A 112 -13.47 -17.27 -19.54
N GLN A 113 -12.75 -17.39 -18.42
CA GLN A 113 -12.96 -18.43 -17.42
C GLN A 113 -13.70 -17.88 -16.21
N ASN A 114 -14.38 -18.76 -15.47
CA ASN A 114 -15.20 -18.37 -14.32
C ASN A 114 -14.31 -17.81 -13.18
N PRO A 115 -14.31 -16.49 -12.90
CA PRO A 115 -13.42 -15.87 -11.92
C PRO A 115 -13.72 -16.33 -10.50
N TYR A 116 -14.95 -16.75 -10.21
CA TYR A 116 -15.35 -17.19 -8.88
C TYR A 116 -14.68 -18.50 -8.47
N ARG A 117 -14.34 -19.39 -9.41
CA ARG A 117 -13.54 -20.59 -9.09
C ARG A 117 -12.11 -20.25 -8.71
N PHE A 118 -11.53 -19.27 -9.39
CA PHE A 118 -10.20 -18.75 -9.07
C PHE A 118 -10.17 -18.07 -7.70
N LEU A 119 -11.22 -17.29 -7.37
CA LEU A 119 -11.39 -16.65 -6.07
C LEU A 119 -11.55 -17.66 -4.94
N LEU A 120 -12.30 -18.75 -5.16
CA LEU A 120 -12.47 -19.85 -4.21
C LEU A 120 -11.13 -20.54 -3.89
N GLY A 121 -10.24 -20.69 -4.88
CA GLY A 121 -8.89 -21.19 -4.68
C GLY A 121 -8.00 -20.28 -3.82
N LEU A 122 -8.39 -19.00 -3.63
CA LEU A 122 -7.62 -17.95 -2.95
C LEU A 122 -8.21 -17.49 -1.61
N ILE A 123 -9.31 -18.09 -1.14
CA ILE A 123 -9.97 -17.65 0.10
C ILE A 123 -9.07 -17.79 1.33
N THR A 124 -8.23 -18.82 1.37
CA THR A 124 -7.32 -19.11 2.49
C THR A 124 -6.28 -18.01 2.68
N PRO A 125 -5.45 -17.66 1.67
CA PRO A 125 -4.49 -16.56 1.80
C PRO A 125 -5.17 -15.20 1.98
N LEU A 126 -6.36 -14.99 1.38
CA LEU A 126 -7.12 -13.76 1.59
C LEU A 126 -7.59 -13.61 3.04
N ALA A 127 -8.13 -14.69 3.63
CA ALA A 127 -8.55 -14.71 5.03
C ALA A 127 -7.36 -14.50 5.98
N THR A 128 -6.21 -15.12 5.70
CA THR A 128 -4.98 -14.91 6.48
C THR A 128 -4.47 -13.47 6.38
N ALA A 129 -4.54 -12.84 5.20
CA ALA A 129 -4.20 -11.44 5.02
C ALA A 129 -5.11 -10.53 5.86
N PHE A 130 -6.45 -10.71 5.77
CA PHE A 130 -7.41 -9.96 6.58
C PHE A 130 -7.21 -10.15 8.10
N ALA A 131 -6.92 -11.38 8.53
CA ALA A 131 -6.65 -11.70 9.93
C ALA A 131 -5.37 -11.03 10.43
N THR A 132 -4.30 -11.03 9.63
CA THR A 132 -3.02 -10.40 9.98
C THR A 132 -3.14 -8.88 10.12
N CYS A 133 -3.97 -8.24 9.29
CA CYS A 133 -4.22 -6.81 9.39
C CYS A 133 -4.96 -6.40 10.69
N SER A 134 -5.75 -7.31 11.26
CA SER A 134 -6.70 -6.97 12.34
C SER A 134 -6.24 -7.38 13.75
N SER A 135 -5.35 -8.36 13.88
CA SER A 135 -5.07 -9.01 15.18
C SER A 135 -3.70 -8.71 15.80
N THR A 136 -2.85 -7.89 15.17
CA THR A 136 -1.49 -7.59 15.69
C THR A 136 -1.19 -6.09 15.84
N LEU A 137 -2.20 -5.25 16.05
CA LEU A 137 -2.01 -3.80 16.16
C LEU A 137 -1.25 -3.37 17.43
N VAL A 138 -1.03 -4.26 18.41
CA VAL A 138 -0.22 -3.94 19.62
C VAL A 138 1.14 -4.64 19.62
N LEU A 139 1.25 -5.89 19.15
CA LEU A 139 2.52 -6.63 19.17
C LEU A 139 3.40 -6.41 17.91
N ARG A 140 2.85 -5.93 16.79
CA ARG A 140 3.59 -5.69 15.52
C ARG A 140 4.17 -4.28 15.40
N PHE A 141 3.86 -3.36 16.31
CA PHE A 141 4.47 -2.02 16.30
C PHE A 141 5.97 -2.05 16.68
N ILE A 142 6.46 -3.17 17.22
CA ILE A 142 7.85 -3.33 17.69
C ILE A 142 8.74 -4.03 16.64
N SER A 143 8.17 -4.71 15.64
CA SER A 143 8.94 -5.31 14.53
C SER A 143 8.62 -4.63 13.21
N PRO A 144 9.60 -4.09 12.46
CA PRO A 144 9.34 -3.36 11.24
C PRO A 144 8.55 -4.24 10.27
N CYS A 145 7.38 -3.74 9.92
CA CYS A 145 6.37 -4.38 9.09
C CYS A 145 6.78 -4.36 7.60
N SER A 146 8.03 -4.73 7.29
CA SER A 146 8.45 -5.17 5.95
C SER A 146 8.10 -6.66 5.72
N VAL A 147 7.63 -7.36 6.77
CA VAL A 147 7.32 -8.79 6.77
C VAL A 147 5.89 -9.10 6.29
N SER A 148 4.94 -8.15 6.31
CA SER A 148 3.54 -8.45 5.92
C SER A 148 3.35 -8.61 4.40
N SER A 149 3.98 -7.76 3.59
CA SER A 149 3.93 -7.89 2.13
C SER A 149 4.81 -9.03 1.61
N SER A 150 5.93 -9.34 2.28
CA SER A 150 6.88 -10.37 1.85
C SER A 150 6.53 -11.78 2.33
N ALA A 151 5.83 -11.94 3.46
CA ALA A 151 5.46 -13.27 3.97
C ALA A 151 4.15 -13.82 3.38
N THR A 152 3.24 -12.97 2.91
CA THR A 152 1.95 -13.41 2.35
C THR A 152 2.05 -13.76 0.85
N LEU A 153 2.92 -13.08 0.10
CA LEU A 153 3.22 -13.39 -1.30
C LEU A 153 3.57 -14.87 -1.57
N PRO A 154 4.51 -15.52 -0.85
CA PRO A 154 4.84 -16.92 -1.08
C PRO A 154 3.67 -17.86 -0.77
N SER A 155 2.85 -17.53 0.25
CA SER A 155 1.65 -18.31 0.55
C SER A 155 0.57 -18.16 -0.52
N MET A 156 0.47 -16.98 -1.14
CA MET A 156 -0.46 -16.72 -2.23
C MET A 156 -0.01 -17.41 -3.52
N ILE A 157 1.28 -17.35 -3.86
CA ILE A 157 1.88 -18.05 -5.01
C ILE A 157 1.65 -19.56 -4.92
N LYS A 158 1.94 -20.16 -3.75
CA LYS A 158 1.73 -21.59 -3.52
C LYS A 158 0.26 -21.99 -3.70
N CYS A 159 -0.65 -21.17 -3.17
CA CYS A 159 -2.08 -21.41 -3.26
C CYS A 159 -2.60 -21.28 -4.71
N ILE A 160 -2.06 -20.34 -5.49
CA ILE A 160 -2.36 -20.17 -6.92
C ILE A 160 -1.86 -21.37 -7.73
N GLU A 161 -0.68 -21.90 -7.41
CA GLU A 161 -0.12 -23.07 -8.09
C GLU A 161 -0.93 -24.34 -7.79
N GLU A 162 -1.22 -24.61 -6.52
CA GLU A 162 -1.89 -25.84 -6.06
C GLU A 162 -3.40 -25.85 -6.37
N ASN A 163 -4.11 -24.74 -6.16
CA ASN A 163 -5.58 -24.70 -6.32
C ASN A 163 -6.01 -24.23 -7.72
N ASN A 164 -5.23 -23.36 -8.36
CA ASN A 164 -5.60 -22.75 -9.65
C ASN A 164 -4.73 -23.24 -10.82
N GLY A 165 -3.69 -24.06 -10.58
CA GLY A 165 -2.93 -24.75 -11.63
C GLY A 165 -2.10 -23.84 -12.52
N VAL A 166 -1.68 -22.66 -12.03
CA VAL A 166 -0.86 -21.71 -12.79
C VAL A 166 0.58 -22.20 -12.87
N ASP A 167 1.20 -22.09 -14.06
CA ASP A 167 2.57 -22.54 -14.31
C ASP A 167 3.59 -21.74 -13.47
N LYS A 168 4.53 -22.45 -12.82
CA LYS A 168 5.60 -21.90 -11.97
C LYS A 168 6.48 -20.86 -12.66
N ARG A 169 6.50 -20.84 -14.00
CA ARG A 169 7.30 -19.87 -14.75
C ARG A 169 6.67 -18.47 -14.78
N ILE A 170 5.40 -18.34 -14.40
CA ILE A 170 4.58 -17.13 -14.54
C ILE A 170 4.10 -16.58 -13.19
N SER A 171 4.06 -17.43 -12.14
CA SER A 171 3.80 -17.04 -10.74
C SER A 171 5.07 -16.55 -10.03
#